data_AF-A0A966PXU2-F1
#
_entry.id   AF-A0A966PXU2-F1
#
_cell.length_a   1.000
_cell.length_b   1.000
_cell.length_c   1.000
_cell.angle_alpha   90.00
_cell.angle_beta   90.00
_cell.angle_gamma   90.00
#
_symmetry.space_group_name_H-M   'P 1'
#
loop_
_entity.id
_entity.type
_entity.pdbx_description
1 polymer ?
#
loop_
_entity_poly.entity_id
_entity_poly.type
_entity_poly.pdbx_seq_one_letter_code
_entity_poly.pdbx_strand_id
1 'polypeptide(L)'
;MKNRFRVEIYDENKLNDVTIYSEQGIDKEYLTEIVFSNLAKFSGNVKAYVYDELKKTKTVALFLPESTVMKYKPKQLTRVELGLI
;
A
#
# COMPACT_ATOMS: atom_id res chain seq x y z
N MET A 1 24.32 3.81 -2.94
CA MET A 1 23.55 3.10 -3.98
C MET A 1 22.17 3.71 -4.02
N LYS A 2 21.76 4.25 -5.17
CA LYS A 2 20.41 4.80 -5.37
C LYS A 2 19.40 3.66 -5.28
N ASN A 3 18.27 3.85 -4.59
CA ASN A 3 17.13 2.92 -4.53
C ASN A 3 17.43 1.50 -4.01
N ARG A 4 18.08 1.36 -2.85
CA ARG A 4 18.37 0.03 -2.26
C ARG A 4 17.11 -0.77 -1.95
N PHE A 5 16.06 -0.12 -1.44
CA PHE A 5 14.83 -0.80 -1.06
C PHE A 5 13.74 -0.48 -2.07
N ARG A 6 13.00 -1.51 -2.48
CA ARG A 6 11.82 -1.38 -3.34
C ARG A 6 10.62 -1.94 -2.60
N VAL A 7 9.68 -1.06 -2.29
CA VAL A 7 8.38 -1.42 -1.69
C VAL A 7 7.42 -1.70 -2.81
N GLU A 8 6.79 -2.87 -2.78
CA GLU A 8 5.80 -3.30 -3.77
C GLU A 8 4.49 -3.61 -3.05
N ILE A 9 3.45 -2.87 -3.37
CA ILE A 9 2.12 -2.99 -2.75
C ILE A 9 1.15 -3.45 -3.82
N TYR A 10 0.55 -4.59 -3.58
CA TYR A 10 -0.38 -5.25 -4.49
C TYR A 10 -1.76 -5.32 -3.86
N ASP A 11 -2.78 -5.03 -4.65
CA ASP A 11 -4.14 -5.45 -4.34
C ASP A 11 -4.43 -6.83 -4.92
N GLU A 12 -5.58 -7.39 -4.60
CA GLU A 12 -5.93 -8.77 -4.95
C GLU A 12 -5.99 -8.99 -6.46
N ASN A 13 -6.46 -7.96 -7.18
CA ASN A 13 -6.66 -7.98 -8.61
C ASN A 13 -5.44 -7.48 -9.40
N LYS A 14 -4.40 -7.00 -8.71
CA LYS A 14 -3.20 -6.35 -9.26
C LYS A 14 -3.48 -5.18 -10.21
N LEU A 15 -4.60 -4.50 -10.01
CA LEU A 15 -5.01 -3.39 -10.89
C LEU A 15 -4.42 -2.05 -10.46
N ASN A 16 -4.08 -1.93 -9.17
CA ASN A 16 -3.68 -0.66 -8.57
C ASN A 16 -2.28 -0.71 -7.96
N ASP A 17 -1.40 -1.58 -8.46
CA ASP A 17 -0.08 -1.84 -7.91
C ASP A 17 0.74 -0.56 -7.71
N VAL A 18 1.37 -0.44 -6.54
CA VAL A 18 2.22 0.69 -6.19
C VAL A 18 3.63 0.19 -5.94
N THR A 19 4.59 0.75 -6.67
CA THR A 19 6.02 0.49 -6.44
C THR A 19 6.71 1.78 -6.00
N ILE A 20 7.38 1.73 -4.86
CA ILE A 20 8.10 2.87 -4.27
C ILE A 20 9.55 2.48 -4.06
N TYR A 21 10.45 3.39 -4.40
CA TYR A 21 11.88 3.21 -4.19
C TYR A 21 12.35 4.07 -3.03
N SER A 22 13.16 3.48 -2.16
CA SER A 22 13.80 4.18 -1.04
C SER A 22 15.29 3.88 -1.01
N GLU A 23 16.08 4.91 -0.69
CA GLU A 23 17.52 4.77 -0.41
C GLU A 23 17.77 4.35 1.05
N GLN A 24 16.85 4.73 1.94
CA GLN A 24 16.92 4.51 3.37
C GLN A 24 16.11 3.26 3.77
N GLY A 25 16.41 2.72 4.95
CA GLY A 25 15.66 1.59 5.49
C GLY A 25 14.16 1.90 5.52
N ILE A 26 13.35 0.92 5.13
CA ILE A 26 11.90 0.98 5.29
C ILE A 26 11.58 0.45 6.69
N ASP A 27 11.12 1.32 7.58
CA ASP A 27 10.58 0.89 8.87
C ASP A 27 9.11 0.45 8.73
N LYS A 28 8.57 -0.11 9.81
CA LYS A 28 7.21 -0.65 9.82
C LYS A 28 6.18 0.47 9.75
N GLU A 29 6.44 1.57 10.44
CA GLU A 29 5.58 2.74 10.56
C GLU A 29 5.39 3.43 9.19
N TYR A 30 6.48 3.71 8.49
CA TYR A 30 6.49 4.29 7.15
C TYR A 30 5.79 3.40 6.14
N LEU A 31 6.06 2.09 6.16
CA LEU A 31 5.37 1.14 5.28
C LEU A 31 3.86 1.14 5.55
N THR A 32 3.48 1.13 6.82
CA THR A 32 2.06 1.16 7.23
C THR A 32 1.42 2.44 6.71
N GLU A 33 2.04 3.60 6.91
CA GLU A 33 1.53 4.87 6.40
C GLU A 33 1.31 4.84 4.89
N ILE A 34 2.31 4.42 4.12
CA ILE A 34 2.21 4.33 2.66
C ILE A 34 1.05 3.43 2.23
N VAL A 35 0.93 2.24 2.83
CA VAL A 35 -0.13 1.29 2.46
C VAL A 35 -1.49 1.90 2.78
N PHE A 36 -1.66 2.49 3.97
CA PHE A 36 -2.91 3.10 4.39
C PHE A 36 -3.30 4.32 3.54
N SER A 37 -2.34 5.17 3.17
CA SER A 37 -2.57 6.32 2.29
C SER A 37 -3.04 5.92 0.88
N ASN A 38 -2.76 4.69 0.44
CA ASN A 38 -3.19 4.20 -0.87
C ASN A 38 -4.41 3.26 -0.82
N LEU A 39 -4.99 2.98 0.35
CA LEU A 39 -6.18 2.10 0.50
C LEU A 39 -7.38 2.55 -0.32
N ALA A 40 -7.51 3.86 -0.59
CA ALA A 40 -8.58 4.38 -1.44
C ALA A 40 -8.60 3.73 -2.83
N LYS A 41 -7.42 3.37 -3.35
CA LYS A 41 -7.24 2.79 -4.70
C LYS A 41 -7.33 1.28 -4.70
N PHE A 42 -6.94 0.62 -3.61
CA PHE A 42 -6.87 -0.84 -3.54
C PHE A 42 -8.24 -1.50 -3.36
N SER A 43 -8.39 -2.72 -3.89
CA SER A 43 -9.58 -3.56 -3.74
C SER A 43 -9.21 -4.96 -3.28
N GLY A 44 -10.02 -5.54 -2.39
CA GLY A 44 -9.78 -6.87 -1.84
C GLY A 44 -8.59 -6.92 -0.88
N ASN A 45 -7.93 -8.06 -0.84
CA ASN A 45 -6.74 -8.29 -0.01
C ASN A 45 -5.53 -7.44 -0.48
N VAL A 46 -4.82 -6.80 0.45
CA VAL A 46 -3.63 -5.99 0.15
C VAL A 46 -2.38 -6.64 0.72
N LYS A 47 -1.33 -6.78 -0.10
CA LYS A 47 -0.03 -7.34 0.29
C LYS A 47 1.07 -6.35 -0.03
N ALA A 48 1.88 -6.02 0.95
CA ALA A 48 3.08 -5.20 0.77
C ALA A 48 4.34 -6.04 0.98
N TYR A 49 5.30 -5.86 0.08
CA TYR A 49 6.59 -6.52 0.09
C TYR A 49 7.69 -5.46 0.08
N VAL A 50 8.82 -5.81 0.69
CA VAL A 50 10.05 -5.02 0.62
C VAL A 50 11.11 -5.89 -0.04
N TYR A 51 11.67 -5.40 -1.14
CA TYR A 51 12.80 -6.00 -1.83
C TYR A 51 14.07 -5.22 -1.49
N ASP A 52 15.07 -5.90 -0.93
CA ASP A 52 16.41 -5.34 -0.71
C ASP A 52 17.29 -5.69 -1.91
N GLU A 53 17.66 -4.71 -2.73
CA GLU A 53 18.50 -4.87 -3.92
C GLU A 53 19.91 -5.35 -3.58
N LEU A 54 20.43 -5.06 -2.39
CA LEU A 54 21.76 -5.49 -1.96
C LEU A 54 21.77 -6.97 -1.59
N LYS A 55 20.73 -7.42 -0.88
CA LYS A 55 20.59 -8.82 -0.47
C LYS A 55 19.91 -9.70 -1.52
N LYS A 56 19.26 -9.09 -2.52
CA LYS A 56 18.43 -9.74 -3.54
C LYS A 56 17.29 -10.58 -2.95
N THR A 57 16.76 -10.16 -1.80
CA THR A 57 15.70 -10.86 -1.06
C THR A 57 14.40 -10.07 -1.05
N LYS A 58 13.28 -10.75 -1.27
CA LYS A 58 11.92 -10.21 -1.10
C LYS A 58 11.34 -10.67 0.22
N THR A 59 10.90 -9.74 1.05
CA THR A 59 10.29 -10.02 2.36
C THR A 59 8.84 -9.55 2.34
N VAL A 60 7.91 -10.39 2.81
CA VAL A 60 6.53 -9.96 3.10
C VAL A 60 6.59 -9.02 4.29
N ALA A 61 6.17 -7.78 4.09
CA ALA A 61 6.30 -6.75 5.11
C ALA A 61 4.95 -6.38 5.74
N LEU A 62 3.86 -6.48 4.97
CA LEU A 62 2.50 -6.30 5.49
C LEU A 62 1.48 -7.12 4.71
N PHE A 63 0.48 -7.64 5.42
CA PHE A 63 -0.71 -8.23 4.82
C PHE A 63 -1.94 -7.65 5.50
N LEU A 64 -2.85 -7.09 4.69
CA LEU A 64 -4.14 -6.58 5.14
C LEU A 64 -5.25 -7.42 4.48
N PRO A 65 -6.05 -8.15 5.27
CA PRO A 65 -7.22 -8.83 4.72
C PRO A 65 -8.25 -7.80 4.25
N GLU A 66 -9.07 -8.18 3.27
CA GLU A 66 -10.12 -7.32 2.70
C GLU A 66 -11.01 -6.68 3.77
N SER A 67 -11.37 -7.41 4.82
CA SER A 67 -12.19 -6.88 5.93
C SER A 67 -11.53 -5.67 6.62
N THR A 68 -10.22 -5.69 6.80
CA THR A 68 -9.44 -4.57 7.34
C THR A 68 -9.34 -3.44 6.33
N VAL A 69 -9.10 -3.76 5.05
CA VAL A 69 -9.04 -2.76 3.97
C VAL A 69 -10.36 -2.01 3.90
N MET A 70 -11.50 -2.69 3.82
CA MET A 70 -12.82 -2.06 3.78
C MET A 70 -13.13 -1.21 5.03
N LYS A 71 -12.66 -1.64 6.20
CA LYS A 71 -12.85 -0.90 7.46
C LYS A 71 -12.14 0.46 7.45
N TYR A 72 -10.92 0.52 6.91
CA TYR A 72 -10.07 1.72 6.92
C TYR A 72 -10.04 2.46 5.58
N LYS A 73 -10.67 1.92 4.55
CA LYS A 73 -10.78 2.58 3.25
C LYS A 73 -11.60 3.86 3.41
N PRO A 74 -11.06 5.03 2.99
CA PRO A 74 -11.81 6.27 3.08
C PRO A 74 -13.08 6.17 2.22
N LYS A 75 -14.23 6.51 2.80
CA LYS A 75 -15.49 6.57 2.07
C LYS A 75 -15.43 7.77 1.12
N GLN A 76 -15.61 7.53 -0.17
CA GLN A 76 -15.91 8.61 -1.11
C GLN A 76 -17.36 9.04 -0.89
N LEU A 77 -17.56 10.28 -0.45
CA LEU A 77 -18.88 10.87 -0.30
C LEU A 77 -19.47 11.14 -1.68
N THR A 78 -20.74 10.80 -1.86
CA THR A 78 -21.49 11.13 -3.05
C THR A 78 -21.80 12.63 -3.11
N ARG A 79 -22.12 13.15 -4.30
CA ARG A 79 -22.52 14.56 -4.47
C ARG A 79 -23.70 14.97 -3.57
N VAL A 80 -24.62 14.05 -3.33
CA VAL A 80 -25.75 14.22 -2.40
C VAL A 80 -25.25 14.39 -0.97
N GLU A 81 -24.35 13.52 -0.51
CA GLU A 81 -23.80 13.58 0.85
C GLU A 81 -22.91 14.81 1.10
N LEU A 82 -22.38 15.40 0.03
CA LEU A 82 -21.62 16.66 0.08
C LEU A 82 -22.51 17.92 -0.01
N GLY A 83 -23.84 17.77 -0.16
CA GLY A 83 -24.75 18.91 -0.30
C GLY A 83 -24.54 19.73 -1.58
N LEU A 84 -24.01 19.10 -2.63
CA LEU A 84 -23.71 19.73 -3.92
C LEU A 84 -24.86 19.58 -4.95
N ILE A 85 -26.08 19.32 -4.47
CA ILE A 85 -27.33 19.17 -5.23
C ILE A 85 -28.43 19.92 -4.48
#